data_AF-A0A377WGQ2-F1
#
_entry.id   AF-A0A377WGQ2-F1
#
_cell.length_a   1.000
_cell.length_b   1.000
_cell.length_c   1.000
_cell.angle_alpha   90.00
_cell.angle_beta   90.00
_cell.angle_gamma   90.00
#
_symmetry.space_group_name_H-M   'P 1'
#
loop_
_entity.id
_entity.type
_entity.pdbx_description
1 polymer ?
#
loop_
_entity_poly.entity_id
_entity_poly.type
_entity_poly.pdbx_seq_one_letter_code
_entity_poly.pdbx_strand_id
1 'polypeptide(L)'
;MELKATTLGKRMAQHPYDRVQLLNAGVKVSGDRHEYLIPFNQLLSVHCKRGLVWGELEFVLPDGKVVRLHGTEWSETQRFYHHLHTLWQQWSTEMSNIAAGVLKQQLATIEHHSRRRQVANPSAGGGCSG
;
A
#
# COMPACT_ATOMS: atom_id res chain seq x y z
N MET A 1 -9.02 -7.94 12.44
CA MET A 1 -10.03 -8.72 11.68
C MET A 1 -9.33 -9.78 10.85
N GLU A 2 -9.94 -10.95 10.64
CA GLU A 2 -9.37 -12.05 9.85
C GLU A 2 -10.45 -12.66 8.94
N LEU A 3 -10.08 -13.01 7.72
CA LEU A 3 -10.90 -13.70 6.72
C LEU A 3 -10.23 -15.04 6.38
N LYS A 4 -11.01 -16.13 6.37
CA LYS A 4 -10.53 -17.49 6.07
C LYS A 4 -11.31 -18.12 4.93
N ALA A 5 -10.61 -18.85 4.09
CA ALA A 5 -11.22 -19.77 3.16
C ALA A 5 -11.99 -20.85 3.95
N THR A 6 -13.13 -21.27 3.40
CA THR A 6 -13.88 -22.42 3.91
C THR A 6 -13.08 -23.70 3.70
N THR A 7 -13.38 -24.77 4.46
CA THR A 7 -12.71 -26.08 4.28
C THR A 7 -12.85 -26.59 2.85
N LEU A 8 -14.03 -26.43 2.24
CA LEU A 8 -14.27 -26.81 0.86
C LEU A 8 -13.54 -25.88 -0.12
N GLY A 9 -13.59 -24.57 0.11
CA GLY A 9 -12.90 -23.57 -0.70
C GLY A 9 -11.38 -23.79 -0.72
N LYS A 10 -10.75 -24.08 0.42
CA LYS A 10 -9.32 -24.40 0.52
C LYS A 10 -8.94 -25.61 -0.34
N ARG A 11 -9.76 -26.67 -0.30
CA ARG A 11 -9.52 -27.90 -1.10
C ARG A 11 -9.70 -27.66 -2.60
N MET A 12 -10.68 -26.87 -2.99
CA MET A 12 -11.02 -26.68 -4.40
C MET A 12 -10.15 -25.63 -5.10
N ALA A 13 -9.80 -24.55 -4.41
CA ALA A 13 -9.12 -23.41 -5.04
C ALA A 13 -7.61 -23.66 -5.24
N GLN A 14 -7.03 -24.64 -4.54
CA GLN A 14 -5.60 -25.02 -4.64
C GLN A 14 -4.63 -23.82 -4.56
N HIS A 15 -5.01 -22.77 -3.83
CA HIS A 15 -4.18 -21.59 -3.63
C HIS A 15 -3.21 -21.78 -2.45
N PRO A 16 -2.02 -21.17 -2.50
CA PRO A 16 -1.01 -21.26 -1.44
C PRO A 16 -1.44 -20.60 -0.13
N TYR A 17 -2.49 -19.77 -0.17
CA TYR A 17 -3.01 -18.99 0.95
C TYR A 17 -4.47 -19.34 1.22
N ASP A 18 -4.82 -19.47 2.51
CA ASP A 18 -6.17 -19.77 2.97
C ASP A 18 -6.72 -18.72 3.95
N ARG A 19 -5.94 -17.68 4.24
CA ARG A 19 -6.29 -16.67 5.24
C ARG A 19 -5.67 -15.33 4.96
N VAL A 20 -6.42 -14.29 5.26
CA VAL A 20 -5.94 -12.91 5.32
C VAL A 20 -6.25 -12.31 6.68
N GLN A 21 -5.26 -11.70 7.32
CA GLN A 21 -5.41 -10.92 8.54
C GLN A 21 -5.14 -9.45 8.25
N LEU A 22 -6.03 -8.58 8.73
CA LEU A 22 -5.84 -7.14 8.67
C LEU A 22 -4.89 -6.68 9.78
N LEU A 23 -3.89 -5.88 9.41
CA LEU A 23 -2.91 -5.27 10.30
C LEU A 23 -3.12 -3.74 10.35
N ASN A 24 -2.41 -3.06 11.24
CA ASN A 24 -2.51 -1.60 11.38
C ASN A 24 -2.04 -0.83 10.14
N ALA A 25 -1.08 -1.36 9.39
CA ALA A 25 -0.47 -0.71 8.22
C ALA A 25 -0.27 -1.68 7.04
N GLY A 26 -1.15 -2.68 6.91
CA GLY A 26 -1.03 -3.70 5.89
C GLY A 26 -1.99 -4.87 6.07
N VAL A 27 -1.76 -5.91 5.29
CA VAL A 27 -2.40 -7.22 5.46
C VAL A 27 -1.36 -8.32 5.52
N LYS A 28 -1.67 -9.38 6.27
CA LYS A 28 -0.92 -10.63 6.25
C LYS A 28 -1.73 -11.68 5.51
N VAL A 29 -1.17 -12.25 4.46
CA VAL A 29 -1.74 -13.37 3.72
C VAL A 29 -0.99 -14.64 4.10
N SER A 30 -1.70 -15.68 4.51
CA SER A 30 -1.09 -16.90 5.05
C SER A 30 -1.79 -18.17 4.59
N GLY A 31 -1.05 -19.28 4.58
CA GLY A 31 -1.52 -20.65 4.38
C GLY A 31 -0.54 -21.62 5.04
N ASP A 32 -0.67 -22.92 4.76
CA ASP A 32 0.05 -23.96 5.52
C ASP A 32 1.59 -23.87 5.47
N ARG A 33 2.15 -23.36 4.36
CA ARG A 33 3.60 -23.24 4.14
C ARG A 33 4.04 -21.86 3.65
N HIS A 34 3.11 -20.94 3.48
CA HIS A 34 3.36 -19.65 2.86
C HIS A 34 2.82 -18.55 3.75
N GLU A 35 3.65 -17.54 3.99
CA GLU A 35 3.25 -16.29 4.64
C GLU A 35 3.77 -15.12 3.81
N TYR A 36 2.95 -14.10 3.64
CA TYR A 36 3.31 -12.89 2.91
C TYR A 36 2.70 -11.67 3.59
N LEU A 37 3.55 -10.71 3.94
CA LEU A 37 3.15 -9.41 4.47
C LEU A 37 3.04 -8.42 3.31
N ILE A 38 1.90 -7.74 3.21
CA ILE A 38 1.63 -6.69 2.24
C ILE A 38 1.44 -5.38 2.99
N PRO A 39 2.49 -4.54 3.08
CA PRO A 39 2.37 -3.18 3.58
C PRO A 39 1.42 -2.34 2.72
N PHE A 40 0.69 -1.39 3.34
CA PHE A 40 -0.22 -0.51 2.61
C PHE A 40 0.45 0.38 1.55
N ASN A 41 1.72 0.76 1.74
CA ASN A 41 2.47 1.52 0.73
C ASN A 41 2.89 0.70 -0.51
N GLN A 42 2.74 -0.62 -0.48
CA GLN A 42 2.98 -1.51 -1.62
C GLN A 42 1.69 -1.93 -2.32
N LEU A 43 0.54 -1.57 -1.77
CA LEU A 43 -0.75 -1.95 -2.31
C LEU A 43 -1.16 -0.95 -3.40
N LEU A 44 -1.45 -1.43 -4.61
CA LEU A 44 -1.90 -0.59 -5.73
C LEU A 44 -3.41 -0.62 -5.88
N SER A 45 -4.01 -1.81 -5.76
CA SER A 45 -5.47 -1.99 -5.73
C SER A 45 -5.85 -3.26 -4.98
N VAL A 46 -7.10 -3.31 -4.53
CA VAL A 46 -7.72 -4.52 -4.00
C VAL A 46 -8.99 -4.78 -4.79
N HIS A 47 -9.09 -5.93 -5.44
CA HIS A 47 -10.32 -6.34 -6.11
C HIS A 47 -11.09 -7.31 -5.23
N CYS A 48 -12.37 -7.01 -4.98
CA CYS A 48 -13.30 -7.89 -4.29
C CYS A 48 -14.30 -8.44 -5.31
N LYS A 49 -14.27 -9.75 -5.55
CA LYS A 49 -15.07 -10.41 -6.58
C LYS A 49 -15.95 -11.49 -5.97
N ARG A 50 -17.14 -11.65 -6.54
CA ARG A 50 -18.02 -12.80 -6.26
C ARG A 50 -17.87 -13.82 -7.37
N GLY A 51 -17.31 -14.97 -7.03
CA GLY A 51 -17.34 -16.16 -7.87
C GLY A 51 -18.71 -16.85 -7.82
N LEU A 52 -18.83 -17.97 -8.53
CA LEU A 52 -20.06 -18.76 -8.59
C LEU A 52 -20.51 -19.26 -7.21
N VAL A 53 -19.55 -19.63 -6.36
CA VAL A 53 -19.80 -20.23 -5.03
C VAL A 53 -19.18 -19.41 -3.90
N TRP A 54 -18.01 -18.81 -4.11
CA TRP A 54 -17.24 -18.12 -3.07
C TRP A 54 -16.86 -16.69 -3.43
N GLY A 55 -16.48 -15.92 -2.42
CA GLY A 55 -15.78 -14.65 -2.60
C GLY A 55 -14.29 -14.83 -2.90
N GLU A 56 -13.72 -13.78 -3.49
CA GLU A 56 -12.33 -13.69 -3.86
C GLU A 56 -11.78 -12.29 -3.56
N LEU A 57 -10.53 -12.22 -3.08
CA LEU A 57 -9.76 -11.00 -2.94
C LEU A 57 -8.46 -11.09 -3.75
N GLU A 58 -8.19 -10.06 -4.54
CA GLU A 58 -6.91 -9.89 -5.22
C GLU A 58 -6.22 -8.62 -4.72
N PHE A 59 -4.98 -8.76 -4.25
CA PHE A 59 -4.10 -7.67 -3.87
C PHE A 59 -3.11 -7.43 -5.01
N VAL A 60 -3.23 -6.29 -5.68
CA VAL A 60 -2.33 -5.90 -6.77
C VAL A 60 -1.16 -5.12 -6.21
N LEU A 61 0.05 -5.56 -6.54
CA LEU A 61 1.32 -5.02 -6.07
C LEU A 61 2.16 -4.52 -7.27
N PRO A 62 3.26 -3.79 -7.03
CA PRO A 62 4.22 -3.44 -8.06
C PRO A 62 4.69 -4.63 -8.89
N ASP A 63 5.25 -4.32 -10.07
CA ASP A 63 5.82 -5.29 -11.02
C ASP A 63 4.80 -6.34 -11.52
N GLY A 64 3.51 -6.00 -11.47
CA GLY A 64 2.42 -6.88 -11.91
C GLY A 64 2.17 -8.06 -10.97
N LYS A 65 2.76 -8.06 -9.76
CA LYS A 65 2.56 -9.14 -8.79
C LYS A 65 1.13 -9.07 -8.23
N VAL A 66 0.47 -10.23 -8.16
CA VAL A 66 -0.88 -10.36 -7.58
C VAL A 66 -0.88 -11.45 -6.53
N VAL A 67 -1.36 -11.12 -5.33
CA VAL A 67 -1.61 -12.08 -4.25
C VAL A 67 -3.12 -12.29 -4.15
N ARG A 68 -3.57 -13.54 -4.07
CA ARG A 68 -5.01 -13.86 -4.07
C ARG A 68 -5.43 -14.69 -2.87
N LEU A 69 -6.64 -14.43 -2.37
CA LEU A 69 -7.36 -15.27 -1.45
C LEU A 69 -8.69 -15.68 -2.11
N HIS A 70 -8.97 -16.97 -2.16
CA HIS A 70 -10.18 -17.54 -2.76
C HIS A 70 -10.88 -18.48 -1.77
N GLY A 71 -12.13 -18.83 -2.07
CA GLY A 71 -12.84 -19.87 -1.33
C GLY A 71 -13.46 -19.39 -0.01
N THR A 72 -13.64 -18.08 0.15
CA THR A 72 -14.20 -17.44 1.34
C THR A 72 -15.72 -17.27 1.19
N GLU A 73 -16.44 -17.19 2.32
CA GLU A 73 -17.85 -16.81 2.29
C GLU A 73 -18.02 -15.40 1.73
N TRP A 74 -18.97 -15.19 0.82
CA TRP A 74 -19.10 -13.92 0.11
C TRP A 74 -19.37 -12.74 1.05
N SER A 75 -20.29 -12.90 2.00
CA SER A 75 -20.63 -11.86 2.98
C SER A 75 -19.42 -11.45 3.83
N GLU A 76 -18.63 -12.42 4.28
CA GLU A 76 -17.40 -12.16 5.05
C GLU A 76 -16.31 -11.51 4.18
N THR A 77 -16.23 -11.89 2.90
CA THR A 77 -15.32 -11.27 1.92
C THR A 77 -15.64 -9.79 1.74
N GLN A 78 -16.92 -9.45 1.55
CA GLN A 78 -17.37 -8.06 1.43
C GLN A 78 -17.10 -7.27 2.71
N ARG A 79 -17.43 -7.83 3.87
CA ARG A 79 -17.20 -7.18 5.17
C ARG A 79 -15.70 -6.89 5.37
N PHE A 80 -14.86 -7.87 5.09
CA PHE A 80 -13.41 -7.73 5.20
C PHE A 80 -12.90 -6.65 4.23
N TYR A 81 -13.31 -6.71 2.97
CA TYR A 81 -12.93 -5.73 1.95
C TYR A 81 -13.29 -4.30 2.37
N HIS A 82 -14.50 -4.08 2.87
CA HIS A 82 -14.95 -2.75 3.27
C HIS A 82 -14.10 -2.21 4.43
N HIS A 83 -13.80 -3.05 5.42
CA HIS A 83 -12.98 -2.65 6.56
C HIS A 83 -11.52 -2.38 6.15
N LEU A 84 -10.94 -3.26 5.33
CA LEU A 84 -9.61 -3.05 4.75
C LEU A 84 -9.55 -1.74 3.97
N HIS A 85 -10.52 -1.49 3.10
CA HIS A 85 -10.56 -0.28 2.27
C HIS A 85 -10.60 0.98 3.13
N THR A 86 -11.44 1.01 4.17
CA THR A 86 -11.51 2.15 5.10
C THR A 86 -10.17 2.39 5.80
N LEU A 87 -9.55 1.36 6.37
CA LEU A 87 -8.25 1.52 7.05
C LEU A 87 -7.15 1.95 6.08
N TRP A 88 -7.13 1.38 4.88
CA TRP A 88 -6.13 1.72 3.89
C TRP A 88 -6.25 3.17 3.40
N GLN A 89 -7.48 3.67 3.18
CA GLN A 89 -7.72 5.07 2.81
C GLN A 89 -7.33 6.05 3.93
N GLN A 90 -7.69 5.71 5.18
CA GLN A 90 -7.30 6.51 6.34
C GLN A 90 -5.77 6.59 6.45
N TRP A 91 -5.10 5.43 6.46
CA TRP A 91 -3.64 5.35 6.54
C TRP A 91 -2.96 6.12 5.39
N SER A 92 -3.47 5.99 4.16
CA SER A 92 -2.92 6.68 2.99
C SER A 92 -3.05 8.19 3.09
N THR A 93 -4.17 8.68 3.67
CA THR A 93 -4.38 10.12 3.91
C THR A 93 -3.40 10.65 4.96
N GLU A 94 -3.28 9.97 6.09
CA GLU A 94 -2.35 10.31 7.16
C GLU A 94 -0.90 10.34 6.64
N MET A 95 -0.52 9.32 5.87
CA MET A 95 0.83 9.20 5.34
C MET A 95 1.15 10.20 4.23
N SER A 96 0.15 10.57 3.41
CA SER A 96 0.30 11.64 2.43
C SER A 96 0.60 12.98 3.10
N ASN A 97 -0.08 13.30 4.21
CA ASN A 97 0.17 14.52 4.98
C ASN A 97 1.58 14.54 5.58
N ILE A 98 2.01 13.41 6.15
CA ILE A 98 3.36 13.26 6.72
C ILE A 98 4.41 13.41 5.61
N ALA A 99 4.25 12.72 4.48
CA ALA A 99 5.17 12.78 3.35
C ALA A 99 5.27 14.22 2.80
N ALA A 100 4.14 14.92 2.64
CA ALA A 100 4.13 16.31 2.22
C ALA A 100 4.88 17.22 3.22
N GLY A 101 4.74 16.97 4.52
CA GLY A 101 5.48 17.69 5.56
C GLY A 101 7.00 17.49 5.43
N VAL A 102 7.44 16.24 5.30
CA VAL A 102 8.87 15.89 5.11
C VAL A 102 9.41 16.53 3.82
N LEU A 103 8.68 16.45 2.71
CA LEU A 103 9.10 17.03 1.43
C LEU A 103 9.24 18.56 1.51
N LYS A 104 8.30 19.25 2.17
CA LYS A 104 8.39 20.70 2.39
C LYS A 104 9.61 21.09 3.23
N GLN A 105 9.91 20.31 4.26
CA GLN A 105 11.11 20.54 5.08
C GLN A 105 12.40 20.37 4.26
N GLN A 106 12.49 19.31 3.45
CA GLN A 106 13.64 19.09 2.58
C GLN A 106 13.80 20.22 1.54
N LEU A 107 12.70 20.69 0.96
CA LEU A 107 12.72 21.82 0.02
C LEU A 107 13.26 23.08 0.70
N ALA A 108 12.78 23.42 1.90
CA ALA A 108 13.27 24.58 2.64
C ALA A 108 14.79 24.49 2.93
N THR A 109 15.28 23.30 3.27
CA THR A 109 16.72 23.06 3.45
C THR A 109 17.51 23.28 2.16
N ILE A 110 17.05 22.73 1.04
CA ILE A 110 17.69 22.91 -0.28
C ILE A 110 17.73 24.40 -0.66
N GLU A 111 16.63 25.13 -0.49
CA GLU A 111 16.54 26.56 -0.77
C GLU A 111 17.46 27.39 0.14
N HIS A 112 17.60 27.01 1.41
CA HIS A 112 18.52 27.67 2.33
C HIS A 112 19.98 27.49 1.88
N HIS A 113 20.38 26.27 1.51
CA HIS A 113 21.73 26.00 1.00
C HIS A 113 22.01 26.70 -0.33
N SER A 114 21.01 26.75 -1.22
CA SER A 114 21.13 27.41 -2.52
C SER A 114 21.33 28.92 -2.36
N ARG A 115 20.55 29.57 -1.48
CA ARG A 115 20.74 30.99 -1.13
C ARG A 115 22.10 31.26 -0.51
N ARG A 116 22.55 30.41 0.43
CA ARG A 116 23.89 30.54 1.03
C ARG A 116 25.02 30.45 0.00
N ARG A 117 24.90 29.55 -0.98
CA ARG A 117 25.89 29.42 -2.07
C ARG A 117 25.92 30.66 -2.96
N GLN A 118 24.77 31.26 -3.28
CA GLN A 118 24.72 32.50 -4.06
C GLN A 118 25.34 33.69 -3.33
N VAL A 119 25.07 33.84 -2.02
CA VAL A 119 25.65 34.92 -1.21
C VAL A 119 27.16 34.73 -0.99
N ALA A 120 27.65 33.48 -0.94
CA ALA A 120 29.07 33.18 -0.79
C ALA A 120 29.88 33.27 -2.09
N ASN A 121 29.25 33.51 -3.25
CA ASN A 121 29.95 33.66 -4.54
C ASN A 121 29.40 34.86 -5.36
N PRO A 122 29.62 36.11 -4.92
CA PRO A 122 29.07 37.30 -5.56
C PRO A 122 29.78 37.73 -6.87
N SER A 123 30.87 37.07 -7.28
CA SER A 123 31.82 37.60 -8.28
C SER A 123 31.57 37.22 -9.76
N ALA A 124 30.42 36.67 -10.14
CA ALA A 124 30.12 36.33 -11.55
C ALA A 124 29.22 37.33 -12.31
N GLY A 125 28.77 38.42 -11.67
CA GLY A 125 27.72 39.31 -12.22
C GLY A 125 28.12 40.75 -12.56
N GLY A 126 29.40 41.12 -12.47
CA GLY A 126 29.87 42.51 -12.67
C GLY A 126 30.78 42.68 -13.87
N GLY A 127 30.30 42.39 -15.08
CA GLY A 127 31.00 42.73 -16.32
C GLY A 127 30.88 44.23 -16.62
N CYS A 128 32.02 44.90 -16.67
CA CYS A 128 32.24 46.33 -16.79
C CYS A 128 31.43 47.04 -17.89
N SER A 129 30.83 48.18 -17.53
CA SER A 129 30.57 49.29 -18.44
C SER A 129 31.90 49.87 -18.92
N GLY A 130 32.08 49.94 -20.24
CA GLY A 130 33.16 50.64 -20.93
C GLY A 130 32.66 51.09 -22.29
#